data_AF-A0A0F9G7C3-F1
#
_entry.id   AF-A0A0F9G7C3-F1
#
_cell.length_a   1.000
_cell.length_b   1.000
_cell.length_c   1.000
_cell.angle_alpha   90.00
_cell.angle_beta   90.00
_cell.angle_gamma   90.00
#
_symmetry.space_group_name_H-M   'P 1'
#
loop_
_entity.id
_entity.type
_entity.pdbx_description
1 polymer ?
#
loop_
_entity_poly.entity_id
_entity_poly.type
_entity_poly.pdbx_seq_one_letter_code
_entity_poly.pdbx_strand_id
1 'polypeptide(L)'
;MDTGPLSRELAEETISTVNTEGSVAAAARKLGKPRSTIRDRVYAAKRLYDLAPDWPMPPDGFKTKGVSTLYNKETGEPIIEWVKLSADAARQEEIFREVIDELTSTLPRLRPAPAPAQTASSLMACYPVGDHHLGMLSWHEETGANYDLDIGERLLTGAMDQLVSATPACDEAAVVFLGDFLHIDSFDTVTPTAKNQLDTDGRFPKMVRAAIRSMRYLIGVALAHHKKVRVIVEIGNHDLSSSIFLMECLANIYEEEPRLSVDTSPRHFHYFSFGKCLVGTHHGHGVKMDKLPLIMATDRAEEWGGAEYRYWWTGHIHTDRVKDYAGCRVESFRILAPNDAWAENKGYRPQQDMKAIILHRDFGEVARHIVNPNMLA
;
A
#
# COMPACT_ATOMS: atom_id res chain seq x y z
N MET A 1 -0.09 31.44 -24.53
CA MET A 1 0.06 31.38 -26.00
C MET A 1 0.06 29.92 -26.36
N ASP A 2 -0.90 29.56 -27.19
CA ASP A 2 -1.17 28.20 -27.67
C ASP A 2 0.09 27.62 -28.34
N THR A 3 0.64 26.55 -27.77
CA THR A 3 1.76 25.82 -28.39
C THR A 3 1.25 24.44 -28.74
N GLY A 4 0.72 24.31 -29.95
CA GLY A 4 0.51 23.00 -30.56
C GLY A 4 1.80 22.16 -30.60
N PRO A 5 1.71 20.87 -30.95
CA PRO A 5 2.87 19.99 -31.03
C PRO A 5 3.97 20.60 -31.92
N LEU A 6 5.23 20.46 -31.50
CA LEU A 6 6.41 20.97 -32.21
C LEU A 6 6.36 20.55 -33.68
N SER A 7 6.34 21.50 -34.64
CA SER A 7 6.36 21.16 -36.06
C SER A 7 7.71 20.56 -36.46
N ARG A 8 7.71 19.70 -37.50
CA ARG A 8 8.93 19.09 -38.02
C ARG A 8 9.94 20.13 -38.51
N GLU A 9 9.50 21.18 -39.20
CA GLU A 9 10.43 22.24 -39.68
C GLU A 9 11.12 22.94 -38.50
N LEU A 10 10.38 23.21 -37.43
CA LEU A 10 10.91 23.86 -36.23
C LEU A 10 11.85 22.93 -35.45
N ALA A 11 11.60 21.62 -35.49
CA ALA A 11 12.50 20.61 -34.95
C ALA A 11 13.81 20.54 -35.74
N GLU A 12 13.75 20.50 -37.08
CA GLU A 12 14.91 20.51 -37.97
C GLU A 12 15.76 21.79 -37.82
N GLU A 13 15.11 22.96 -37.77
CA GLU A 13 15.77 24.24 -37.50
C GLU A 13 16.49 24.22 -36.14
N THR A 14 15.82 23.71 -35.11
CA THR A 14 16.38 23.64 -33.75
C THR A 14 17.60 22.73 -33.72
N ILE A 15 17.53 21.54 -34.31
CA ILE A 15 18.64 20.57 -34.33
C ILE A 15 19.81 21.09 -35.16
N SER A 16 19.54 21.63 -36.35
CA SER A 16 20.56 22.24 -37.21
C SER A 16 21.30 23.37 -36.49
N THR A 17 20.56 24.21 -35.75
CA THR A 17 21.15 25.32 -34.99
C THR A 17 21.99 24.82 -33.82
N VAL A 18 21.55 23.78 -33.12
CA VAL A 18 22.30 23.15 -32.03
C VAL A 18 23.59 22.52 -32.52
N ASN A 19 23.59 21.87 -33.69
CA ASN A 19 24.79 21.31 -34.30
C ASN A 19 25.77 22.41 -34.73
N THR A 20 25.27 23.45 -35.40
CA THR A 20 26.09 24.59 -35.87
C THR A 20 26.77 25.32 -34.71
N GLU A 21 26.04 25.56 -33.61
CA GLU A 21 26.53 26.34 -32.47
C GLU A 21 27.25 25.47 -31.42
N GLY A 22 27.29 24.16 -31.61
CA GLY A 22 27.97 23.19 -30.73
C GLY A 22 27.39 23.04 -29.32
N SER A 23 26.32 23.74 -28.95
CA SER A 23 25.63 23.56 -27.66
C SER A 23 24.21 24.12 -27.64
N VAL A 24 23.35 23.53 -26.80
CA VAL A 24 21.99 24.05 -26.52
C VAL A 24 22.01 25.49 -25.98
N ALA A 25 23.03 25.84 -25.18
CA ALA A 25 23.14 27.19 -24.61
C ALA A 25 23.50 28.24 -25.67
N ALA A 26 24.37 27.91 -26.63
CA ALA A 26 24.70 28.80 -27.74
C ALA A 26 23.53 28.92 -28.73
N ALA A 27 22.87 27.81 -29.06
CA ALA A 27 21.66 27.82 -29.88
C ALA A 27 20.51 28.63 -29.24
N ALA A 28 20.31 28.54 -27.93
CA ALA A 28 19.32 29.34 -27.21
C ALA A 28 19.58 30.85 -27.31
N ARG A 29 20.84 31.28 -27.21
CA ARG A 29 21.23 32.68 -27.43
C ARG A 29 20.97 33.12 -28.87
N LYS A 30 21.31 32.28 -29.85
CA LYS A 30 21.11 32.57 -31.27
C LYS A 30 19.63 32.67 -31.65
N LEU A 31 18.80 31.79 -31.11
CA LEU A 31 17.35 31.75 -31.37
C LEU A 31 16.54 32.70 -30.50
N GLY A 32 17.18 33.40 -29.55
CA GLY A 32 16.50 34.31 -28.63
C GLY A 32 15.45 33.62 -27.75
N LYS A 33 15.70 32.38 -27.33
CA LYS A 33 14.78 31.57 -26.51
C LYS A 33 15.41 31.15 -25.19
N PRO A 34 14.61 30.88 -24.14
CA PRO A 34 15.11 30.25 -22.93
C PRO A 34 15.83 28.92 -23.24
N ARG A 35 16.91 28.65 -22.49
CA ARG A 35 17.67 27.39 -22.63
C ARG A 35 16.78 26.16 -22.43
N SER A 36 15.82 26.22 -21.50
CA SER A 36 14.83 25.18 -21.29
C SER A 36 14.02 24.93 -22.56
N THR A 37 13.50 25.98 -23.20
CA THR A 37 12.72 25.85 -24.44
C THR A 37 13.48 25.16 -25.56
N ILE A 38 14.76 25.49 -25.78
CA ILE A 38 15.56 24.82 -26.82
C ILE A 38 15.85 23.37 -26.43
N ARG A 39 16.18 23.13 -25.15
CA ARG A 39 16.38 21.78 -24.62
C ARG A 39 15.13 20.91 -24.82
N ASP A 40 13.96 21.41 -24.45
CA ASP A 40 12.70 20.67 -24.52
C ASP A 40 12.31 20.40 -25.99
N ARG A 41 12.62 21.34 -26.91
CA ARG A 41 12.48 21.12 -28.36
C ARG A 41 13.42 20.04 -28.90
N VAL A 42 14.66 19.97 -28.43
CA VAL A 42 15.61 18.92 -28.83
C VAL A 42 15.10 17.55 -28.39
N TYR A 43 14.60 17.41 -27.16
CA TYR A 43 14.01 16.16 -26.69
C TYR A 43 12.73 15.81 -27.44
N ALA A 44 11.86 16.78 -27.70
CA ALA A 44 10.65 16.57 -28.50
C ALA A 44 10.97 16.20 -29.95
N ALA A 45 12.01 16.77 -30.56
CA ALA A 45 12.47 16.44 -31.91
C ALA A 45 12.93 14.98 -32.01
N LYS A 46 13.66 14.48 -31.00
CA LYS A 46 14.07 13.08 -30.92
C LYS A 46 12.87 12.15 -30.73
N ARG A 47 11.95 12.50 -29.83
CA ARG A 47 10.76 11.67 -29.54
C ARG A 47 9.77 11.61 -30.70
N LEU A 48 9.50 12.74 -31.36
CA LEU A 48 8.45 12.86 -32.37
C LEU A 48 8.92 12.56 -33.80
N TYR A 49 10.20 12.84 -34.10
CA TYR A 49 10.73 12.81 -35.47
C TYR A 49 12.06 12.07 -35.61
N ASP A 50 12.57 11.46 -34.53
CA ASP A 50 13.88 10.79 -34.45
C ASP A 50 15.09 11.68 -34.77
N LEU A 51 14.93 13.01 -34.70
CA LEU A 51 16.00 13.99 -34.95
C LEU A 51 16.82 14.24 -33.67
N ALA A 52 18.15 14.13 -33.76
CA ALA A 52 19.06 14.36 -32.64
C ALA A 52 20.25 15.25 -33.05
N PRO A 53 20.87 15.97 -32.10
CA PRO A 53 22.16 16.61 -32.33
C PRO A 53 23.27 15.60 -32.63
N ASP A 54 24.35 16.05 -33.25
CA ASP A 54 25.50 15.21 -33.64
C ASP A 54 26.36 14.74 -32.46
N TRP A 55 26.08 15.25 -31.25
CA TRP A 55 26.76 14.89 -30.01
C TRP A 55 25.86 14.07 -29.08
N PRO A 56 26.42 13.22 -28.21
CA PRO A 56 25.64 12.33 -27.35
C PRO A 56 24.74 13.11 -26.40
N MET A 57 23.43 12.96 -26.58
CA MET A 57 22.44 13.50 -25.65
C MET A 57 22.38 12.65 -24.38
N PRO A 58 22.16 13.27 -23.20
CA PRO A 58 21.74 12.50 -22.04
C PRO A 58 20.45 11.73 -22.38
N PRO A 59 20.31 10.45 -21.95
CA PRO A 59 19.04 9.75 -21.99
C PRO A 59 17.93 10.56 -21.32
N ASP A 60 16.68 10.39 -21.75
CA ASP A 60 15.53 11.05 -21.11
C ASP A 60 15.48 10.68 -19.62
N GLY A 61 15.10 11.65 -18.77
CA GLY A 61 15.22 11.53 -17.32
C GLY A 61 16.63 11.80 -16.75
N PHE A 62 17.63 12.13 -17.58
CA PHE A 62 18.97 12.52 -17.13
C PHE A 62 19.36 13.89 -17.70
N LYS A 63 20.22 14.62 -16.97
CA LYS A 63 20.83 15.88 -17.40
C LYS A 63 22.34 15.82 -17.30
N THR A 64 23.02 16.52 -18.21
CA THR A 64 24.48 16.65 -18.16
C THR A 64 24.89 17.44 -16.91
N LYS A 65 25.64 16.79 -16.02
CA LYS A 65 26.24 17.39 -14.82
C LYS A 65 27.54 18.11 -15.16
N GLY A 66 28.29 17.62 -16.14
CA GLY A 66 29.51 18.27 -16.63
C GLY A 66 30.17 17.50 -17.77
N VAL A 67 30.98 18.20 -18.54
CA VAL A 67 31.79 17.64 -19.62
C VAL A 67 33.26 17.89 -19.28
N SER A 68 34.10 16.89 -19.46
CA SER A 68 35.54 16.99 -19.23
C SER A 68 36.27 16.46 -20.46
N THR A 69 37.17 17.25 -21.03
CA THR A 69 37.86 16.91 -22.28
C THR A 69 39.36 16.87 -22.02
N LEU A 70 40.00 15.75 -22.36
CA LEU A 70 41.44 15.61 -22.39
C LEU A 70 41.98 16.17 -23.70
N TYR A 71 42.86 17.15 -23.64
CA TYR A 71 43.51 17.74 -24.81
C TYR A 71 44.96 17.24 -24.94
N ASN A 72 45.40 17.06 -26.18
CA ASN A 72 46.78 16.81 -26.53
C ASN A 72 47.62 18.04 -26.19
N LYS A 73 48.66 17.88 -25.37
CA LYS A 73 49.51 18.98 -24.91
C LYS A 73 50.35 19.61 -26.01
N GLU A 74 50.61 18.89 -27.10
CA GLU A 74 51.46 19.38 -28.21
C GLU A 74 50.63 20.01 -29.33
N THR A 75 49.51 19.38 -29.71
CA THR A 75 48.67 19.86 -30.82
C THR A 75 47.47 20.71 -30.37
N GLY A 76 47.10 20.66 -29.08
CA GLY A 76 45.89 21.32 -28.56
C GLY A 76 44.58 20.62 -28.93
N GLU A 77 44.64 19.48 -29.62
CA GLU A 77 43.46 18.76 -30.12
C GLU A 77 42.80 17.90 -29.03
N PRO A 78 41.47 17.75 -29.02
CA PRO A 78 40.77 16.88 -28.07
C PRO A 78 41.07 15.40 -28.36
N ILE A 79 41.41 14.65 -27.30
CA ILE A 79 41.70 13.20 -27.35
C ILE A 79 40.50 12.38 -26.85
N ILE A 80 39.96 12.74 -25.68
CA ILE A 80 38.84 12.03 -25.04
C ILE A 80 37.90 13.04 -24.40
N GLU A 81 36.60 12.81 -24.50
CA GLU A 81 35.57 13.56 -23.79
C GLU A 81 34.76 12.65 -22.86
N TRP A 82 34.63 13.04 -21.59
CA TRP A 82 33.78 12.39 -20.60
C TRP A 82 32.55 13.25 -20.32
N VAL A 83 31.37 12.70 -20.60
CA VAL A 83 30.08 13.31 -20.26
C VAL A 83 29.57 12.71 -18.95
N LYS A 84 29.55 13.51 -17.88
CA LYS A 84 29.02 13.11 -16.57
C LYS A 84 27.53 13.44 -16.52
N LEU A 85 26.71 12.43 -16.24
CA LEU A 85 25.26 12.59 -16.12
C LEU A 85 24.81 12.65 -14.66
N SER A 86 23.64 13.24 -14.43
CA SER A 86 22.90 13.20 -13.16
C SER A 86 21.42 13.00 -13.43
N ALA A 87 20.72 12.34 -12.52
CA ALA A 87 19.26 12.22 -12.60
C ALA A 87 18.61 13.61 -12.69
N ASP A 88 17.61 13.73 -13.56
CA ASP A 88 16.72 14.88 -13.58
C ASP A 88 15.40 14.50 -12.90
N ALA A 89 15.37 14.61 -11.57
CA ALA A 89 14.32 14.04 -10.73
C ALA A 89 12.89 14.43 -11.16
N ALA A 90 12.67 15.69 -11.53
CA ALA A 90 11.36 16.17 -12.01
C ALA A 90 10.94 15.47 -13.31
N ARG A 91 11.88 15.30 -14.25
CA ARG A 91 11.59 14.63 -15.52
C ARG A 91 11.41 13.12 -15.34
N GLN A 92 12.17 12.51 -14.43
CA GLN A 92 11.97 11.10 -14.08
C GLN A 92 10.59 10.88 -13.45
N GLU A 93 10.15 11.76 -12.55
CA GLU A 93 8.82 11.69 -11.96
C GLU A 93 7.72 11.81 -13.02
N GLU A 94 7.83 12.74 -13.96
CA GLU A 94 6.89 12.85 -15.09
C GLU A 94 6.86 11.57 -15.93
N ILE A 95 8.02 11.03 -16.31
CA ILE A 95 8.11 9.77 -17.05
C ILE A 95 7.48 8.62 -16.25
N PHE A 96 7.72 8.54 -14.95
CA PHE A 96 7.12 7.51 -14.10
C PHE A 96 5.60 7.66 -14.03
N ARG A 97 5.07 8.87 -13.90
CA ARG A 97 3.62 9.11 -13.95
C ARG A 97 3.02 8.74 -15.30
N GLU A 98 3.62 9.19 -16.40
CA GLU A 98 3.18 8.85 -17.77
C GLU A 98 3.16 7.32 -17.97
N VAL A 99 4.20 6.62 -17.52
CA VAL A 99 4.29 5.15 -17.59
C VAL A 99 3.25 4.49 -16.71
N ILE A 100 3.02 4.96 -15.47
CA ILE A 100 2.00 4.41 -14.58
C ILE A 100 0.61 4.62 -15.19
N ASP A 101 0.30 5.81 -15.69
CA ASP A 101 -0.99 6.13 -16.31
C ASP A 101 -1.21 5.24 -17.56
N GLU A 102 -0.19 5.08 -18.41
CA GLU A 102 -0.27 4.20 -19.58
C GLU A 102 -0.48 2.74 -19.17
N LEU A 103 0.33 2.23 -18.23
CA LEU A 103 0.25 0.86 -17.72
C LEU A 103 -1.10 0.57 -17.03
N THR A 104 -1.68 1.57 -16.36
CA THR A 104 -2.95 1.40 -15.62
C THR A 104 -4.18 1.66 -16.47
N SER A 105 -4.10 2.48 -17.52
CA SER A 105 -5.24 2.85 -18.38
C SER A 105 -5.93 1.67 -19.06
N THR A 106 -5.22 0.56 -19.23
CA THR A 106 -5.72 -0.67 -19.89
C THR A 106 -6.11 -1.77 -18.91
N LEU A 107 -5.92 -1.56 -17.60
CA LEU A 107 -6.26 -2.56 -16.61
C LEU A 107 -7.78 -2.72 -16.52
N PRO A 108 -8.31 -3.96 -16.53
CA PRO A 108 -9.74 -4.20 -16.42
C PRO A 108 -10.21 -3.80 -15.02
N ARG A 109 -11.20 -2.91 -14.97
CA ARG A 109 -11.85 -2.51 -13.72
C ARG A 109 -12.87 -3.55 -13.29
N LEU A 110 -12.97 -3.77 -11.98
CA LEU A 110 -14.01 -4.65 -11.45
C LEU A 110 -15.35 -3.93 -11.51
N ARG A 111 -16.33 -4.61 -12.15
CA ARG A 111 -17.71 -4.14 -12.11
C ARG A 111 -18.23 -4.20 -10.67
N PRO A 112 -19.12 -3.26 -10.28
CA PRO A 112 -19.75 -3.28 -8.97
C PRO A 112 -20.39 -4.63 -8.65
N ALA A 113 -20.20 -5.10 -7.42
CA ALA A 113 -20.82 -6.30 -6.91
C ALA A 113 -22.34 -6.07 -6.69
N PRO A 114 -23.18 -7.11 -6.83
CA PRO A 114 -24.60 -7.01 -6.48
C PRO A 114 -24.78 -6.59 -5.01
N ALA A 115 -25.72 -5.69 -4.75
CA ALA A 115 -26.05 -5.26 -3.39
C ALA A 115 -26.96 -6.30 -2.69
N PRO A 116 -26.82 -6.49 -1.36
CA PRO A 116 -27.75 -7.31 -0.61
C PRO A 116 -29.16 -6.71 -0.61
N ALA A 117 -30.18 -7.57 -0.59
CA ALA A 117 -31.58 -7.15 -0.69
C ALA A 117 -32.08 -6.43 0.59
N GLN A 118 -31.61 -6.87 1.77
CA GLN A 118 -32.01 -6.32 3.07
C GLN A 118 -30.81 -6.30 4.01
N THR A 119 -30.72 -5.23 4.79
CA THR A 119 -29.65 -5.02 5.78
C THR A 119 -30.19 -4.31 7.01
N ALA A 120 -29.52 -4.48 8.15
CA ALA A 120 -29.84 -3.84 9.41
C ALA A 120 -29.16 -2.46 9.51
N SER A 121 -29.94 -1.39 9.41
CA SER A 121 -29.46 0.01 9.42
C SER A 121 -28.82 0.47 10.72
N SER A 122 -29.13 -0.21 11.83
CA SER A 122 -28.58 0.10 13.14
C SER A 122 -27.31 -0.69 13.46
N LEU A 123 -26.88 -1.61 12.59
CA LEU A 123 -25.73 -2.49 12.83
C LEU A 123 -24.58 -2.23 11.87
N MET A 124 -23.37 -2.42 12.39
CA MET A 124 -22.12 -2.47 11.63
C MET A 124 -21.35 -3.75 11.98
N ALA A 125 -20.89 -4.49 10.98
CA ALA A 125 -20.03 -5.66 11.18
C ALA A 125 -18.56 -5.31 10.96
N CYS A 126 -17.68 -5.62 11.92
CA CYS A 126 -16.26 -5.32 11.84
C CYS A 126 -15.44 -6.61 11.91
N TYR A 127 -14.55 -6.78 10.94
CA TYR A 127 -13.69 -7.94 10.75
C TYR A 127 -12.22 -7.53 10.92
N PRO A 128 -11.72 -7.43 12.17
CA PRO A 128 -10.29 -7.24 12.41
C PRO A 128 -9.50 -8.48 11.98
N VAL A 129 -8.65 -8.32 10.98
CA VAL A 129 -7.68 -9.32 10.51
C VAL A 129 -6.33 -8.96 11.13
N GLY A 130 -6.00 -9.61 12.25
CA GLY A 130 -4.72 -9.42 12.95
C GLY A 130 -3.60 -10.26 12.35
N ASP A 131 -2.46 -9.62 12.09
CA ASP A 131 -1.14 -10.20 11.79
C ASP A 131 -1.20 -11.58 11.11
N HIS A 132 -1.75 -11.61 9.90
CA HIS A 132 -1.99 -12.89 9.20
C HIS A 132 -0.68 -13.60 8.77
N HIS A 133 0.44 -12.87 8.78
CA HIS A 133 1.78 -13.38 8.46
C HIS A 133 1.78 -14.28 7.22
N LEU A 134 1.08 -13.87 6.16
CA LEU A 134 1.01 -14.65 4.93
C LEU A 134 2.42 -14.78 4.34
N GLY A 135 2.83 -16.02 4.07
CA GLY A 135 4.19 -16.34 3.61
C GLY A 135 5.16 -16.77 4.70
N MET A 136 4.72 -16.82 5.96
CA MET A 136 5.43 -17.50 7.04
C MET A 136 5.45 -19.02 6.81
N LEU A 137 6.56 -19.67 7.16
CA LEU A 137 6.65 -21.13 7.21
C LEU A 137 6.57 -21.61 8.66
N SER A 138 5.68 -22.55 8.92
CA SER A 138 5.64 -23.32 10.17
C SER A 138 5.66 -24.81 9.84
N TRP A 139 6.48 -25.58 10.55
CA TRP A 139 6.67 -27.00 10.32
C TRP A 139 6.23 -27.82 11.53
N HIS A 140 5.29 -28.75 11.30
CA HIS A 140 4.62 -29.48 12.36
C HIS A 140 5.55 -30.23 13.33
N GLU A 141 6.66 -30.79 12.86
CA GLU A 141 7.59 -31.51 13.75
C GLU A 141 8.28 -30.56 14.75
N GLU A 142 8.46 -29.30 14.39
CA GLU A 142 9.11 -28.28 15.23
C GLU A 142 8.10 -27.49 16.07
N THR A 143 6.98 -27.07 15.48
CA THR A 143 6.04 -26.11 16.08
C THR A 143 4.71 -26.71 16.49
N GLY A 144 4.44 -27.96 16.10
CA GLY A 144 3.15 -28.63 16.30
C GLY A 144 2.07 -28.27 15.28
N ALA A 145 2.36 -27.42 14.28
CA ALA A 145 1.44 -27.09 13.19
C ALA A 145 2.16 -26.85 11.87
N ASN A 146 1.47 -27.08 10.75
CA ASN A 146 1.96 -26.65 9.43
C ASN A 146 1.33 -25.32 9.05
N TYR A 147 2.12 -24.43 8.47
CA TYR A 147 1.65 -23.20 7.85
C TYR A 147 2.52 -22.88 6.64
N ASP A 148 1.87 -22.63 5.52
CA ASP A 148 2.46 -22.25 4.25
C ASP A 148 1.50 -21.29 3.54
N LEU A 149 1.85 -20.82 2.34
CA LEU A 149 0.98 -19.89 1.60
C LEU A 149 -0.41 -20.46 1.34
N ASP A 150 -0.51 -21.73 0.96
CA ASP A 150 -1.77 -22.35 0.57
C ASP A 150 -2.68 -22.58 1.79
N ILE A 151 -2.10 -22.98 2.93
CA ILE A 151 -2.80 -23.08 4.22
C ILE A 151 -3.26 -21.69 4.66
N GLY A 152 -2.39 -20.68 4.59
CA GLY A 152 -2.71 -19.31 4.98
C GLY A 152 -3.89 -18.71 4.18
N GLU A 153 -3.94 -18.92 2.86
CA GLU A 153 -5.06 -18.48 2.02
C GLU A 153 -6.37 -19.20 2.40
N ARG A 154 -6.35 -20.54 2.51
CA ARG A 154 -7.55 -21.32 2.87
C ARG A 154 -8.06 -20.98 4.26
N LEU A 155 -7.15 -20.80 5.21
CA LEU A 155 -7.51 -20.51 6.60
C LEU A 155 -8.19 -19.16 6.73
N LEU A 156 -7.65 -18.12 6.08
CA LEU A 156 -8.23 -16.78 6.13
C LEU A 156 -9.58 -16.69 5.42
N THR A 157 -9.69 -17.30 4.24
CA THR A 157 -10.93 -17.30 3.46
C THR A 157 -12.03 -18.10 4.16
N GLY A 158 -11.71 -19.28 4.70
CA GLY A 158 -12.65 -20.08 5.50
C GLY A 158 -13.06 -19.38 6.81
N ALA A 159 -12.14 -18.69 7.48
CA ALA A 159 -12.45 -17.90 8.67
C ALA A 159 -13.43 -16.77 8.34
N MET A 160 -13.19 -16.04 7.25
CA MET A 160 -14.08 -14.99 6.78
C MET A 160 -15.47 -15.53 6.45
N ASP A 161 -15.57 -16.65 5.72
CA ASP A 161 -16.85 -17.25 5.36
C ASP A 161 -17.68 -17.64 6.58
N GLN A 162 -17.05 -18.28 7.57
CA GLN A 162 -17.70 -18.65 8.83
C GLN A 162 -18.18 -17.40 9.60
N LEU A 163 -17.32 -16.39 9.72
CA LEU A 163 -17.64 -15.16 10.43
C LEU A 163 -18.77 -14.39 9.74
N VAL A 164 -18.70 -14.17 8.43
CA VAL A 164 -19.75 -13.47 7.68
C VAL A 164 -21.07 -14.23 7.78
N SER A 165 -21.05 -15.56 7.63
CA SER A 165 -22.25 -16.39 7.75
C SER A 165 -22.89 -16.33 9.14
N ALA A 166 -22.08 -16.12 10.19
CA ALA A 166 -22.57 -15.99 11.56
C ALA A 166 -23.10 -14.59 11.89
N THR A 167 -22.81 -13.58 11.06
CA THR A 167 -23.22 -12.19 11.28
C THR A 167 -24.51 -11.82 10.54
N PRO A 168 -25.36 -10.93 11.09
CA PRO A 168 -26.46 -10.38 10.33
C PRO A 168 -25.95 -9.52 9.17
N ALA A 169 -26.73 -9.41 8.09
CA ALA A 169 -26.44 -8.48 7.01
C ALA A 169 -26.57 -7.03 7.52
N CYS A 170 -25.44 -6.37 7.78
CA CYS A 170 -25.36 -4.98 8.27
C CYS A 170 -25.40 -3.91 7.16
N ASP A 171 -25.86 -2.70 7.49
CA ASP A 171 -25.81 -1.55 6.56
C ASP A 171 -24.37 -1.10 6.27
N GLU A 172 -23.50 -1.20 7.27
CA GLU A 172 -22.09 -0.88 7.18
C GLU A 172 -21.25 -2.07 7.64
N ALA A 173 -20.07 -2.23 7.05
CA ALA A 173 -19.07 -3.16 7.53
C ALA A 173 -17.67 -2.58 7.39
N ALA A 174 -16.74 -3.04 8.21
CA ALA A 174 -15.32 -2.74 8.08
C ALA A 174 -14.51 -4.02 8.02
N VAL A 175 -13.67 -4.16 6.99
CA VAL A 175 -12.59 -5.15 6.93
C VAL A 175 -11.31 -4.41 7.30
N VAL A 176 -10.73 -4.73 8.45
CA VAL A 176 -9.59 -3.99 9.01
C VAL A 176 -8.40 -4.93 9.07
N PHE A 177 -7.45 -4.76 8.16
CA PHE A 177 -6.17 -5.45 8.22
C PHE A 177 -5.29 -4.71 9.23
N LEU A 178 -5.03 -5.30 10.40
CA LEU A 178 -4.35 -4.65 11.52
C LEU A 178 -2.81 -4.67 11.39
N GLY A 179 -2.28 -4.78 10.18
CA GLY A 179 -0.85 -4.85 9.87
C GLY A 179 -0.24 -6.23 10.06
N ASP A 180 1.02 -6.40 9.65
CA ASP A 180 1.72 -7.69 9.57
C ASP A 180 0.88 -8.73 8.79
N PHE A 181 0.17 -8.27 7.76
CA PHE A 181 -0.57 -9.14 6.88
C PHE A 181 0.38 -10.01 6.06
N LEU A 182 1.51 -9.43 5.64
CA LEU A 182 2.61 -10.15 5.01
C LEU A 182 3.73 -10.44 6.00
N HIS A 183 4.33 -11.62 5.89
CA HIS A 183 5.42 -12.02 6.79
C HIS A 183 6.75 -11.31 6.46
N ILE A 184 6.99 -10.96 5.19
CA ILE A 184 8.20 -10.25 4.72
C ILE A 184 7.81 -9.09 3.81
N ASP A 185 8.68 -8.07 3.71
CA ASP A 185 8.42 -6.85 2.93
C ASP A 185 9.24 -6.74 1.63
N SER A 186 10.09 -7.73 1.34
CA SER A 186 10.99 -7.70 0.19
C SER A 186 11.46 -9.11 -0.20
N PHE A 187 12.42 -9.19 -1.14
CA PHE A 187 13.10 -10.45 -1.46
C PHE A 187 14.01 -10.94 -0.32
N ASP A 188 14.44 -10.04 0.57
CA ASP A 188 15.17 -10.43 1.77
C ASP A 188 14.20 -10.97 2.81
N THR A 189 14.46 -12.19 3.29
CA THR A 189 13.62 -12.89 4.26
C THR A 189 13.96 -12.48 5.69
N VAL A 190 13.86 -11.17 5.95
CA VAL A 190 14.18 -10.56 7.25
C VAL A 190 13.15 -9.49 7.62
N THR A 191 12.99 -9.19 8.91
CA THR A 191 12.18 -8.04 9.32
C THR A 191 12.78 -6.74 8.78
N PRO A 192 11.96 -5.80 8.25
CA PRO A 192 12.46 -4.59 7.60
C PRO A 192 13.43 -3.76 8.45
N THR A 193 13.12 -3.58 9.73
CA THR A 193 13.87 -2.71 10.64
C THR A 193 14.93 -3.47 11.43
N ALA A 194 14.53 -4.52 12.15
CA ALA A 194 15.41 -5.23 13.08
C ALA A 194 16.31 -6.28 12.39
N LYS A 195 16.02 -6.61 11.12
CA LYS A 195 16.76 -7.62 10.34
C LYS A 195 16.80 -9.00 11.01
N ASN A 196 15.76 -9.35 11.77
CA ASN A 196 15.59 -10.70 12.28
C ASN A 196 15.36 -11.63 11.10
N GLN A 197 16.04 -12.77 11.06
CA GLN A 197 15.81 -13.80 10.06
C GLN A 197 14.39 -14.37 10.21
N LEU A 198 13.71 -14.57 9.09
CA LEU A 198 12.35 -15.09 9.04
C LEU A 198 12.30 -16.36 8.19
N ASP A 199 11.56 -17.35 8.69
CA ASP A 199 11.29 -18.59 7.97
C ASP A 199 10.09 -18.37 7.05
N THR A 200 10.30 -18.57 5.74
CA THR A 200 9.34 -18.19 4.72
C THR A 200 9.00 -19.34 3.81
N ASP A 201 7.74 -19.41 3.41
CA ASP A 201 7.28 -20.30 2.35
C ASP A 201 7.22 -19.55 1.01
N GLY A 202 7.89 -20.12 0.00
CA GLY A 202 7.79 -19.67 -1.38
C GLY A 202 8.67 -18.46 -1.74
N ARG A 203 8.12 -17.58 -2.57
CA ARG A 203 8.84 -16.43 -3.15
C ARG A 203 8.01 -15.18 -2.92
N PHE A 204 8.66 -14.05 -2.65
CA PHE A 204 7.99 -12.78 -2.40
C PHE A 204 6.87 -12.45 -3.42
N PRO A 205 7.07 -12.60 -4.75
CA PRO A 205 5.97 -12.35 -5.71
C PRO A 205 4.79 -13.32 -5.61
N LYS A 206 5.01 -14.58 -5.19
CA LYS A 206 3.91 -15.53 -4.95
C LYS A 206 3.08 -15.11 -3.75
N MET A 207 3.75 -14.70 -2.68
CA MET A 207 3.12 -14.19 -1.46
C MET A 207 2.31 -12.92 -1.73
N VAL A 208 2.85 -11.96 -2.48
CA VAL A 208 2.10 -10.76 -2.90
C VAL A 208 0.84 -11.12 -3.69
N ARG A 209 0.93 -12.08 -4.62
CA ARG A 209 -0.25 -12.54 -5.38
C ARG A 209 -1.30 -13.22 -4.48
N ALA A 210 -0.86 -14.02 -3.52
CA ALA A 210 -1.71 -14.67 -2.53
C ALA A 210 -2.42 -13.64 -1.62
N ALA A 211 -1.69 -12.60 -1.22
CA ALA A 211 -2.24 -11.50 -0.45
C ALA A 211 -3.34 -10.76 -1.20
N ILE A 212 -3.07 -10.35 -2.45
CA ILE A 212 -4.07 -9.67 -3.29
C ILE A 212 -5.31 -10.55 -3.47
N ARG A 213 -5.16 -11.86 -3.75
CA ARG A 213 -6.31 -12.77 -3.86
C ARG A 213 -7.11 -12.86 -2.56
N SER A 214 -6.44 -13.04 -1.44
CA SER A 214 -7.08 -13.20 -0.13
C SER A 214 -7.81 -11.95 0.31
N MET A 215 -7.16 -10.78 0.25
CA MET A 215 -7.79 -9.50 0.60
C MET A 215 -9.00 -9.22 -0.29
N ARG A 216 -8.90 -9.50 -1.61
CA ARG A 216 -10.03 -9.34 -2.52
C ARG A 216 -11.16 -10.32 -2.22
N TYR A 217 -10.87 -11.55 -1.84
CA TYR A 217 -11.88 -12.51 -1.42
C TYR A 217 -12.66 -11.99 -0.20
N LEU A 218 -11.94 -11.55 0.84
CA LEU A 218 -12.55 -11.02 2.06
C LEU A 218 -13.48 -9.82 1.77
N ILE A 219 -12.99 -8.89 0.95
CA ILE A 219 -13.77 -7.72 0.52
C ILE A 219 -15.00 -8.15 -0.31
N GLY A 220 -14.84 -9.11 -1.21
CA GLY A 220 -15.93 -9.63 -2.04
C GLY A 220 -17.03 -10.29 -1.21
N VAL A 221 -16.67 -11.12 -0.23
CA VAL A 221 -17.61 -11.76 0.69
C VAL A 221 -18.32 -10.70 1.54
N ALA A 222 -17.59 -9.71 2.05
CA ALA A 222 -18.20 -8.60 2.79
C ALA A 222 -19.16 -7.76 1.93
N LEU A 223 -18.80 -7.44 0.68
CA LEU A 223 -19.65 -6.65 -0.23
C LEU A 223 -20.91 -7.39 -0.68
N ALA A 224 -20.86 -8.73 -0.73
CA ALA A 224 -22.00 -9.57 -1.04
C ALA A 224 -23.00 -9.62 0.13
N HIS A 225 -22.52 -9.54 1.37
CA HIS A 225 -23.35 -9.66 2.58
C HIS A 225 -23.81 -8.31 3.16
N HIS A 226 -23.01 -7.25 2.99
CA HIS A 226 -23.24 -5.94 3.59
C HIS A 226 -23.51 -4.86 2.54
N LYS A 227 -24.27 -3.83 2.94
CA LYS A 227 -24.68 -2.78 2.02
C LYS A 227 -23.52 -1.84 1.67
N LYS A 228 -22.69 -1.43 2.64
CA LYS A 228 -21.46 -0.66 2.44
C LYS A 228 -20.31 -1.31 3.18
N VAL A 229 -19.13 -1.30 2.59
CA VAL A 229 -17.91 -1.85 3.17
C VAL A 229 -16.82 -0.79 3.20
N ARG A 230 -16.12 -0.68 4.32
CA ARG A 230 -14.89 0.08 4.47
C ARG A 230 -13.72 -0.88 4.58
N VAL A 231 -12.59 -0.52 3.99
CA VAL A 231 -11.33 -1.25 4.12
C VAL A 231 -10.29 -0.32 4.73
N ILE A 232 -9.61 -0.82 5.76
CA ILE A 232 -8.44 -0.16 6.36
C ILE A 232 -7.29 -1.16 6.33
N VAL A 233 -6.11 -0.69 5.90
CA VAL A 233 -4.87 -1.47 5.89
C VAL A 233 -3.86 -0.76 6.77
N GLU A 234 -3.69 -1.24 8.00
CA GLU A 234 -2.67 -0.75 8.90
C GLU A 234 -1.29 -1.24 8.48
N ILE A 235 -0.28 -0.40 8.71
CA ILE A 235 1.12 -0.74 8.44
C ILE A 235 1.69 -1.50 9.65
N GLY A 236 2.14 -2.73 9.42
CA GLY A 236 2.84 -3.55 10.41
C GLY A 236 4.35 -3.38 10.39
N ASN A 237 5.03 -3.93 11.41
CA ASN A 237 6.49 -3.90 11.44
C ASN A 237 7.16 -4.95 10.53
N HIS A 238 6.40 -5.89 9.97
CA HIS A 238 6.85 -6.86 8.96
C HIS A 238 6.62 -6.39 7.52
N ASP A 239 5.69 -5.47 7.28
CA ASP A 239 5.20 -5.12 5.93
C ASP A 239 5.08 -3.60 5.69
N LEU A 240 6.11 -2.85 6.12
CA LEU A 240 6.17 -1.39 6.07
C LEU A 240 5.81 -0.79 4.71
N SER A 241 6.36 -1.36 3.64
CA SER A 241 6.19 -0.86 2.27
C SER A 241 5.02 -1.55 1.58
N SER A 242 4.93 -2.87 1.74
CA SER A 242 3.96 -3.70 1.04
C SER A 242 2.52 -3.40 1.45
N SER A 243 2.27 -3.04 2.71
CA SER A 243 0.95 -2.58 3.16
C SER A 243 0.48 -1.34 2.41
N ILE A 244 1.37 -0.39 2.13
CA ILE A 244 1.07 0.81 1.33
C ILE A 244 0.71 0.40 -0.11
N PHE A 245 1.52 -0.46 -0.73
CA PHE A 245 1.23 -0.93 -2.09
C PHE A 245 -0.06 -1.73 -2.19
N LEU A 246 -0.36 -2.57 -1.20
CA LEU A 246 -1.61 -3.34 -1.14
C LEU A 246 -2.82 -2.42 -0.97
N MET A 247 -2.73 -1.41 -0.11
CA MET A 247 -3.76 -0.38 0.09
C MET A 247 -4.07 0.36 -1.22
N GLU A 248 -3.06 0.92 -1.87
CA GLU A 248 -3.22 1.64 -3.15
C GLU A 248 -3.75 0.71 -4.26
N CYS A 249 -3.26 -0.54 -4.29
CA CYS A 249 -3.73 -1.55 -5.22
C CYS A 249 -5.23 -1.84 -5.04
N LEU A 250 -5.70 -2.01 -3.80
CA LEU A 250 -7.11 -2.23 -3.51
C LEU A 250 -7.96 -1.01 -3.87
N ALA A 251 -7.51 0.19 -3.55
CA ALA A 251 -8.22 1.42 -3.92
C ALA A 251 -8.40 1.54 -5.44
N ASN A 252 -7.36 1.22 -6.22
CA ASN A 252 -7.44 1.21 -7.67
C ASN A 252 -8.35 0.09 -8.22
N ILE A 253 -8.25 -1.12 -7.67
CA ILE A 253 -9.07 -2.27 -8.11
C ILE A 253 -10.56 -2.02 -7.95
N TYR A 254 -10.96 -1.29 -6.90
CA TYR A 254 -12.35 -1.05 -6.55
C TYR A 254 -12.82 0.39 -6.81
N GLU A 255 -12.11 1.16 -7.64
CA GLU A 255 -12.41 2.58 -7.89
C GLU A 255 -13.84 2.83 -8.43
N GLU A 256 -14.45 1.84 -9.08
CA GLU A 256 -15.81 1.90 -9.62
C GLU A 256 -16.89 1.33 -8.69
N GLU A 257 -16.55 0.80 -7.51
CA GLU A 257 -17.52 0.23 -6.56
C GLU A 257 -18.01 1.29 -5.56
N PRO A 258 -19.20 1.91 -5.75
CA PRO A 258 -19.66 3.01 -4.89
C PRO A 258 -20.02 2.58 -3.46
N ARG A 259 -20.12 1.27 -3.18
CA ARG A 259 -20.40 0.73 -1.84
C ARG A 259 -19.13 0.42 -1.07
N LEU A 260 -17.95 0.48 -1.69
CA LEU A 260 -16.67 0.24 -1.03
C LEU A 260 -15.91 1.55 -0.87
N SER A 261 -15.29 1.74 0.29
CA SER A 261 -14.22 2.72 0.46
C SER A 261 -12.96 2.06 0.99
N VAL A 262 -11.81 2.43 0.44
CA VAL A 262 -10.49 2.05 0.96
C VAL A 262 -9.86 3.32 1.53
N ASP A 263 -9.45 3.28 2.80
CA ASP A 263 -8.69 4.41 3.38
C ASP A 263 -7.27 4.39 2.79
N THR A 264 -6.93 5.43 2.01
CA THR A 264 -5.60 5.61 1.40
C THR A 264 -4.74 6.62 2.15
N SER A 265 -5.12 6.98 3.38
CA SER A 265 -4.32 7.89 4.19
C SER A 265 -2.95 7.28 4.50
N PRO A 266 -1.84 8.02 4.36
CA PRO A 266 -0.51 7.52 4.75
C PRO A 266 -0.28 7.58 6.27
N ARG A 267 -1.35 7.66 7.07
CA ARG A 267 -1.27 7.78 8.52
C ARG A 267 -1.06 6.38 9.13
N HIS A 268 -0.54 6.33 10.35
CA HIS A 268 -0.47 5.09 11.13
C HIS A 268 -1.68 4.92 12.06
N PHE A 269 -2.52 5.95 12.20
CA PHE A 269 -3.70 5.95 13.03
C PHE A 269 -4.91 6.26 12.14
N HIS A 270 -5.78 5.28 11.98
CA HIS A 270 -7.03 5.44 11.24
C HIS A 270 -8.21 5.43 12.20
N TYR A 271 -9.28 6.11 11.78
CA TYR A 271 -10.47 6.31 12.61
C TYR A 271 -11.72 6.19 11.76
N PHE A 272 -12.77 5.63 12.33
CA PHE A 272 -14.11 5.69 11.76
C PHE A 272 -15.17 5.74 12.85
N SER A 273 -16.29 6.37 12.52
CA SER A 273 -17.44 6.51 13.41
C SER A 273 -18.64 5.73 12.87
N PHE A 274 -19.43 5.18 13.77
CA PHE A 274 -20.72 4.56 13.46
C PHE A 274 -21.72 4.89 14.57
N GLY A 275 -22.59 5.86 14.33
CA GLY A 275 -23.48 6.35 15.38
C GLY A 275 -22.71 6.98 16.53
N LYS A 276 -22.96 6.46 17.73
CA LYS A 276 -22.25 6.81 18.97
C LYS A 276 -20.95 6.02 19.18
N CYS A 277 -20.55 5.20 18.22
CA CYS A 277 -19.27 4.48 18.25
C CYS A 277 -18.18 5.28 17.54
N LEU A 278 -17.00 5.40 18.16
CA LEU A 278 -15.77 5.85 17.53
C LEU A 278 -14.73 4.74 17.65
N VAL A 279 -14.19 4.31 16.53
CA VAL A 279 -13.19 3.23 16.45
C VAL A 279 -11.88 3.81 15.92
N GLY A 280 -10.78 3.50 16.59
CA GLY A 280 -9.42 3.74 16.14
C GLY A 280 -8.73 2.43 15.83
N THR A 281 -7.90 2.42 14.80
CA THR A 281 -7.11 1.26 14.37
C THR A 281 -5.64 1.66 14.24
N HIS A 282 -4.74 0.78 14.68
CA HIS A 282 -3.29 0.95 14.62
C HIS A 282 -2.65 -0.41 14.87
N HIS A 283 -1.57 -0.77 14.16
CA HIS A 283 -0.97 -2.11 14.31
C HIS A 283 -0.50 -2.43 15.75
N GLY A 284 0.21 -1.50 16.41
CA GLY A 284 0.57 -1.59 17.83
C GLY A 284 2.07 -1.59 18.12
N HIS A 285 2.91 -1.69 17.10
CA HIS A 285 4.38 -1.74 17.25
C HIS A 285 5.00 -0.41 17.71
N GLY A 286 4.37 0.73 17.37
CA GLY A 286 4.89 2.08 17.65
C GLY A 286 4.33 2.76 18.89
N VAL A 287 3.32 2.19 19.56
CA VAL A 287 2.58 2.89 20.62
C VAL A 287 2.03 1.91 21.66
N LYS A 288 2.12 2.29 22.94
CA LYS A 288 1.55 1.49 24.02
C LYS A 288 0.04 1.69 24.12
N MET A 289 -0.68 0.63 24.47
CA MET A 289 -2.14 0.62 24.61
C MET A 289 -2.68 1.72 25.54
N ASP A 290 -1.93 2.11 26.59
CA ASP A 290 -2.35 3.14 27.55
C ASP A 290 -2.32 4.57 26.98
N LYS A 291 -1.64 4.78 25.86
CA LYS A 291 -1.56 6.09 25.19
C LYS A 291 -2.66 6.31 24.16
N LEU A 292 -3.17 5.22 23.59
CA LEU A 292 -4.15 5.23 22.50
C LEU A 292 -5.41 6.07 22.81
N PRO A 293 -6.05 6.00 24.01
CA PRO A 293 -7.22 6.81 24.30
C PRO A 293 -6.98 8.33 24.14
N LEU A 294 -5.88 8.84 24.69
CA LEU A 294 -5.57 10.28 24.62
C LEU A 294 -5.13 10.72 23.23
N ILE A 295 -4.49 9.84 22.45
CA ILE A 295 -4.18 10.11 21.04
C ILE A 295 -5.48 10.30 20.25
N MET A 296 -6.43 9.37 20.38
CA MET A 296 -7.75 9.52 19.72
C MET A 296 -8.46 10.80 20.16
N ALA A 297 -8.47 11.10 21.46
CA ALA A 297 -9.10 12.31 21.98
C ALA A 297 -8.46 13.60 21.43
N THR A 298 -7.16 13.57 21.14
CA THR A 298 -6.42 14.69 20.55
C THR A 298 -6.69 14.81 19.05
N ASP A 299 -6.61 13.69 18.31
CA ASP A 299 -6.71 13.68 16.85
C ASP A 299 -8.15 13.84 16.34
N ARG A 300 -9.13 13.47 17.16
CA ARG A 300 -10.56 13.40 16.86
C ARG A 300 -11.39 13.99 17.99
N ALA A 301 -11.03 15.18 18.47
CA ALA A 301 -11.65 15.79 19.65
C ALA A 301 -13.19 15.94 19.54
N GLU A 302 -13.70 16.29 18.37
CA GLU A 302 -15.14 16.43 18.12
C GLU A 302 -15.85 15.08 18.12
N GLU A 303 -15.35 14.11 17.34
CA GLU A 303 -15.92 12.76 17.32
C GLU A 303 -15.78 12.07 18.67
N TRP A 304 -14.68 12.30 19.38
CA TRP A 304 -14.47 11.82 20.75
C TRP A 304 -15.54 12.38 21.68
N GLY A 305 -15.79 13.69 21.65
CA GLY A 305 -16.83 14.33 22.47
C GLY A 305 -18.24 13.82 22.17
N GLY A 306 -18.53 13.51 20.90
CA GLY A 306 -19.82 13.00 20.45
C GLY A 306 -20.05 11.50 20.67
N ALA A 307 -18.98 10.69 20.75
CA ALA A 307 -19.09 9.24 20.93
C ALA A 307 -19.36 8.85 22.39
N GLU A 308 -20.22 7.85 22.58
CA GLU A 308 -20.47 7.21 23.88
C GLU A 308 -19.57 5.98 24.06
N TYR A 309 -19.34 5.25 22.96
CA TYR A 309 -18.55 4.03 22.93
C TYR A 309 -17.30 4.27 22.09
N ARG A 310 -16.12 4.06 22.68
CA ARG A 310 -14.83 4.32 22.01
C ARG A 310 -13.97 3.08 22.07
N TYR A 311 -13.47 2.65 20.92
CA TYR A 311 -12.73 1.42 20.75
C TYR A 311 -11.38 1.68 20.07
N TRP A 312 -10.35 0.99 20.53
CA TRP A 312 -9.10 0.84 19.79
C TRP A 312 -8.87 -0.63 19.47
N TRP A 313 -8.49 -0.89 18.23
CA TRP A 313 -8.16 -2.22 17.73
C TRP A 313 -6.72 -2.26 17.24
N THR A 314 -5.95 -3.22 17.76
CA THR A 314 -4.54 -3.39 17.43
C THR A 314 -4.18 -4.86 17.18
N GLY A 315 -3.08 -5.11 16.50
CA GLY A 315 -2.47 -6.42 16.32
C GLY A 315 -1.19 -6.56 17.15
N HIS A 316 -0.10 -6.93 16.47
CA HIS A 316 1.31 -6.94 16.89
C HIS A 316 1.73 -7.99 17.92
N ILE A 317 0.96 -8.17 19.00
CA ILE A 317 1.37 -9.01 20.14
C ILE A 317 0.72 -10.40 20.16
N HIS A 318 -0.06 -10.72 19.13
CA HIS A 318 -0.69 -12.02 18.85
C HIS A 318 -1.48 -12.62 20.02
N THR A 319 -1.96 -11.76 20.93
CA THR A 319 -2.68 -12.17 22.14
C THR A 319 -3.87 -11.26 22.37
N ASP A 320 -4.97 -11.85 22.82
CA ASP A 320 -6.12 -11.09 23.27
C ASP A 320 -5.74 -10.34 24.53
N ARG A 321 -5.49 -9.05 24.38
CA ARG A 321 -5.33 -8.13 25.50
C ARG A 321 -6.39 -7.06 25.39
N VAL A 322 -7.33 -7.12 26.33
CA VAL A 322 -8.38 -6.13 26.46
C VAL A 322 -8.09 -5.31 27.71
N LYS A 323 -8.15 -3.99 27.57
CA LYS A 323 -8.12 -3.09 28.71
C LYS A 323 -9.10 -1.95 28.52
N ASP A 324 -9.98 -1.80 29.51
CA ASP A 324 -10.88 -0.66 29.62
C ASP A 324 -10.16 0.48 30.34
N TYR A 325 -9.80 1.51 29.58
CA TYR A 325 -9.36 2.78 30.10
C TYR A 325 -10.56 3.70 30.32
N ALA A 326 -10.41 4.73 31.12
CA ALA A 326 -11.47 5.71 31.32
C ALA A 326 -11.93 6.29 29.96
N GLY A 327 -13.16 5.97 29.57
CA GLY A 327 -13.79 6.45 28.35
C GLY A 327 -13.40 5.73 27.05
N CYS A 328 -12.57 4.67 27.08
CA CYS A 328 -12.18 3.93 25.88
C CYS A 328 -11.71 2.49 26.16
N ARG A 329 -12.23 1.54 25.40
CA ARG A 329 -11.80 0.13 25.40
C ARG A 329 -10.70 -0.07 24.35
N VAL A 330 -9.57 -0.63 24.76
CA VAL A 330 -8.44 -0.93 23.86
C VAL A 330 -8.24 -2.44 23.82
N GLU A 331 -8.23 -3.01 22.62
CA GLU A 331 -8.13 -4.45 22.37
C GLU A 331 -7.02 -4.73 21.36
N SER A 332 -6.08 -5.61 21.73
CA SER A 332 -5.18 -6.28 20.80
C SER A 332 -5.74 -7.67 20.48
N PHE A 333 -5.70 -8.08 19.22
CA PHE A 333 -6.27 -9.33 18.73
C PHE A 333 -5.23 -10.44 18.60
N ARG A 334 -5.69 -11.68 18.84
CA ARG A 334 -5.04 -12.91 18.35
C ARG A 334 -5.08 -12.99 16.82
N ILE A 335 -4.39 -14.01 16.32
CA ILE A 335 -4.15 -14.24 14.90
C ILE A 335 -4.61 -15.65 14.53
N LEU A 336 -4.80 -15.89 13.23
CA LEU A 336 -5.09 -17.22 12.70
C LEU A 336 -3.85 -18.08 12.54
N ALA A 337 -2.71 -17.47 12.18
CA ALA A 337 -1.48 -18.21 11.91
C ALA A 337 -0.94 -18.89 13.20
N PRO A 338 -0.38 -20.11 13.10
CA PRO A 338 0.27 -20.75 14.23
C PRO A 338 1.62 -20.09 14.52
N ASN A 339 2.33 -20.58 15.54
CA ASN A 339 3.71 -20.15 15.77
C ASN A 339 4.63 -20.57 14.60
N ASP A 340 5.61 -19.72 14.26
CA ASP A 340 6.81 -20.13 13.55
C ASP A 340 7.85 -20.74 14.51
N ALA A 341 8.97 -21.20 13.96
CA ALA A 341 10.08 -21.76 14.72
C ALA A 341 10.57 -20.79 15.82
N TRP A 342 10.71 -19.51 15.50
CA TRP A 342 11.22 -18.51 16.43
C TRP A 342 10.25 -18.31 17.60
N ALA A 343 8.96 -18.12 17.34
CA ALA A 343 7.95 -17.88 18.34
C ALA A 343 7.79 -19.09 19.27
N GLU A 344 7.81 -20.30 18.69
CA GLU A 344 7.77 -21.56 19.43
C GLU A 344 8.97 -21.66 20.39
N ASN A 345 10.19 -21.43 19.89
CA ASN A 345 11.42 -21.52 20.69
C ASN A 345 11.54 -20.41 21.75
N LYS A 346 10.85 -19.29 21.59
CA LYS A 346 10.77 -18.21 22.60
C LYS A 346 9.71 -18.44 23.67
N GLY A 347 8.93 -19.52 23.58
CA GLY A 347 7.92 -19.86 24.58
C GLY A 347 6.59 -19.14 24.41
N TYR A 348 6.34 -18.48 23.27
CA TYR A 348 5.02 -17.91 22.97
C TYR A 348 4.04 -19.05 22.70
N ARG A 349 2.90 -19.10 23.40
CA ARG A 349 1.85 -20.12 23.21
C ARG A 349 0.45 -19.48 23.22
N PRO A 350 0.18 -18.46 22.38
CA PRO A 350 -1.15 -17.88 22.33
C PRO A 350 -2.16 -18.89 21.75
N GLN A 351 -3.42 -18.73 22.13
CA GLN A 351 -4.53 -19.34 21.37
C GLN A 351 -4.68 -18.58 20.05
N GLN A 352 -5.20 -19.26 19.02
CA GLN A 352 -5.45 -18.69 17.70
C GLN A 352 -6.95 -18.47 17.49
N ASP A 353 -7.32 -17.34 16.92
CA ASP A 353 -8.68 -17.05 16.46
C ASP A 353 -8.73 -15.84 15.52
N MET A 354 -9.88 -15.68 14.85
CA MET A 354 -10.29 -14.42 14.22
C MET A 354 -11.71 -14.08 14.70
N LYS A 355 -12.07 -12.80 14.69
CA LYS A 355 -13.32 -12.31 15.26
C LYS A 355 -14.13 -11.48 14.27
N ALA A 356 -15.45 -11.51 14.44
CA ALA A 356 -16.35 -10.50 13.92
C ALA A 356 -17.02 -9.79 15.09
N ILE A 357 -16.96 -8.46 15.08
CA ILE A 357 -17.51 -7.58 16.12
C ILE A 357 -18.71 -6.86 15.52
N ILE A 358 -19.85 -6.93 16.19
CA ILE A 358 -21.06 -6.24 15.76
C ILE A 358 -21.28 -5.01 16.63
N LEU A 359 -21.21 -3.84 16.02
CA LEU A 359 -21.52 -2.57 16.64
C LEU A 359 -22.97 -2.18 16.35
N HIS A 360 -23.70 -1.73 17.35
CA HIS A 360 -24.96 -1.04 17.23
C HIS A 360 -24.74 0.48 17.31
N ARG A 361 -25.38 1.23 16.41
CA ARG A 361 -25.30 2.69 16.29
C ARG A 361 -25.46 3.40 17.64
N ASP A 362 -26.38 2.95 18.48
CA ASP A 362 -26.71 3.59 19.76
C ASP A 362 -26.22 2.86 21.01
N PHE A 363 -25.72 1.61 20.88
CA PHE A 363 -25.46 0.74 22.03
C PHE A 363 -24.05 0.13 22.06
N GLY A 364 -23.16 0.51 21.14
CA GLY A 364 -21.79 -0.01 21.11
C GLY A 364 -21.73 -1.46 20.61
N GLU A 365 -20.72 -2.21 21.03
CA GLU A 365 -20.60 -3.64 20.75
C GLU A 365 -21.76 -4.44 21.37
N VAL A 366 -22.56 -5.11 20.53
CA VAL A 366 -23.75 -5.89 20.93
C VAL A 366 -23.63 -7.39 20.65
N ALA A 367 -22.71 -7.79 19.79
CA ALA A 367 -22.42 -9.20 19.54
C ALA A 367 -20.98 -9.40 19.07
N ARG A 368 -20.48 -10.61 19.27
CA ARG A 368 -19.15 -11.05 18.83
C ARG A 368 -19.19 -12.51 18.42
N HIS A 369 -18.62 -12.79 17.27
CA HIS A 369 -18.41 -14.15 16.76
C HIS A 369 -16.91 -14.41 16.69
N ILE A 370 -16.52 -15.64 17.01
CA ILE A 370 -15.12 -16.06 17.05
C ILE A 370 -15.02 -17.34 16.25
N VAL A 371 -14.04 -17.40 15.35
CA VAL A 371 -13.67 -18.62 14.66
C VAL A 371 -12.30 -19.07 15.15
N ASN A 372 -12.25 -20.30 15.65
CA ASN A 372 -11.00 -20.97 15.96
C ASN A 372 -10.52 -21.69 14.68
N PRO A 373 -9.23 -21.60 14.30
CA PRO A 373 -8.73 -22.24 13.08
C PRO A 373 -8.98 -23.76 13.03
N ASN A 374 -9.05 -24.45 14.17
CA ASN A 374 -9.34 -25.88 14.22
C ASN A 374 -10.79 -26.24 13.79
N MET A 375 -11.68 -25.25 13.67
CA MET A 375 -13.02 -25.45 13.10
C MET A 375 -13.02 -25.52 11.57
N LEU A 376 -11.91 -25.12 10.94
CA LEU A 376 -11.76 -24.98 9.49
C LEU A 376 -10.89 -26.08 8.87
N ALA A 377 -10.30 -26.93 9.71
CA ALA A 377 -9.29 -27.94 9.35
C ALA A 377 -9.90 -29.21 8.75
#